data_AF-A0A7W9EDZ5-F1
#
_entry.id   AF-A0A7W9EDZ5-F1
#
_cell.length_a   1.000
_cell.length_b   1.000
_cell.length_c   1.000
_cell.angle_alpha   90.00
_cell.angle_beta   90.00
_cell.angle_gamma   90.00
#
_symmetry.space_group_name_H-M   'P 1'
#
loop_
_entity.id
_entity.type
_entity.pdbx_description
1 polymer ?
#
loop_
_entity_poly.entity_id
_entity_poly.type
_entity_poly.pdbx_seq_one_letter_code
_entity_poly.pdbx_strand_id
1 'polypeptide(L)'
;MACKVCGDKNTVRSHIIPKAFAHEVRNGATHAVTASRHFKGTKPSQGGAFSDNLLCLKHERSTSATDKYAIEFVRRVIEAWGDRKDQTTLVVDNAQPHVMRSFALLTIWREIHSQHDTALSLGPYEDSVRHHLFEGDVAPNWAIVAQRTNFHLPGRGAVDFNLHPYRVRFADRAGWMLTLAGVAPFRRL
;
A
#
# COMPACT_ATOMS: atom_id res chain seq x y z
N MET A 1 -4.65 13.11 21.53
CA MET A 1 -4.84 12.27 20.33
C MET A 1 -4.64 10.83 20.75
N ALA A 2 -5.30 9.86 20.12
CA ALA A 2 -5.41 8.50 20.65
C ALA A 2 -5.26 7.47 19.52
N CYS A 3 -4.66 6.33 19.84
CA CYS A 3 -4.54 5.19 18.94
C CYS A 3 -5.92 4.79 18.43
N LYS A 4 -6.04 4.67 17.12
CA LYS A 4 -7.31 4.36 16.44
C LYS A 4 -7.79 2.92 16.69
N VAL A 5 -6.96 2.08 17.30
CA VAL A 5 -7.30 0.69 17.64
C VAL A 5 -7.72 0.55 19.12
N CYS A 6 -6.95 1.11 20.06
CA CYS A 6 -7.18 0.89 21.50
C CYS A 6 -7.40 2.15 22.34
N GLY A 7 -7.37 3.35 21.75
CA GLY A 7 -7.56 4.60 22.48
C GLY A 7 -6.36 5.09 23.30
N ASP A 8 -5.22 4.39 23.30
CA ASP A 8 -3.99 4.83 23.99
C ASP A 8 -3.52 6.21 23.50
N LYS A 9 -3.23 7.12 24.42
CA LYS A 9 -2.83 8.51 24.10
C LYS A 9 -1.39 8.62 23.57
N ASN A 10 -0.57 7.58 23.76
CA ASN A 10 0.82 7.56 23.33
C ASN A 10 0.94 6.99 21.91
N THR A 11 0.52 7.78 20.92
CA THR A 11 0.70 7.43 19.50
C THR A 11 2.14 7.65 19.05
N VAL A 12 2.56 6.89 18.05
CA VAL A 12 3.86 7.04 17.38
C VAL A 12 3.65 7.54 15.95
N ARG A 13 4.73 8.02 15.34
CA ARG A 13 4.71 8.40 13.92
C ARG A 13 4.60 7.15 13.04
N SER A 14 3.40 6.89 12.54
CA SER A 14 3.10 5.76 11.66
C SER A 14 3.18 6.19 10.20
N HIS A 15 3.76 5.34 9.35
CA HIS A 15 3.67 5.53 7.90
C HIS A 15 2.32 5.01 7.41
N ILE A 16 1.72 5.72 6.45
CA ILE A 16 0.54 5.19 5.74
C ILE A 16 0.98 4.11 4.75
N ILE A 17 1.96 4.45 3.91
CA ILE A 17 2.69 3.53 3.05
C ILE A 17 4.14 3.53 3.55
N PRO A 18 4.73 2.37 3.91
CA PRO A 18 6.07 2.31 4.47
C PRO A 18 7.10 3.05 3.59
N LYS A 19 7.96 3.88 4.20
CA LYS A 19 8.97 4.66 3.46
C LYS A 19 9.92 3.78 2.66
N ALA A 20 10.33 2.64 3.21
CA ALA A 20 11.18 1.69 2.51
C ALA A 20 10.53 1.22 1.20
N PHE A 21 9.21 1.05 1.20
CA PHE A 21 8.44 0.74 0.00
C PHE A 21 8.59 1.84 -1.07
N ALA A 22 8.48 3.11 -0.66
CA ALA A 22 8.67 4.25 -1.56
C ALA A 22 10.12 4.39 -2.04
N HIS A 23 11.12 3.96 -1.27
CA HIS A 23 12.52 3.96 -1.66
C HIS A 23 12.85 2.88 -2.70
N GLU A 24 12.38 1.64 -2.49
CA GLU A 24 12.62 0.53 -3.41
C GLU A 24 12.04 0.86 -4.80
N VAL A 25 10.80 1.36 -4.84
CA VAL A 25 10.12 1.79 -6.08
C VAL A 25 10.91 2.81 -6.90
N ARG A 26 11.77 3.62 -6.26
CA ARG A 26 12.46 4.71 -6.96
C ARG A 26 13.63 4.23 -7.80
N ASN A 27 14.16 3.03 -7.58
CA ASN A 27 15.31 2.49 -8.31
C ASN A 27 16.42 3.54 -8.60
N GLY A 28 16.77 4.36 -7.60
CA GLY A 28 17.77 5.43 -7.74
C GLY A 28 17.29 6.79 -8.29
N ALA A 29 16.03 6.94 -8.69
CA ALA A 29 15.47 8.21 -9.16
C ALA A 29 15.26 9.22 -8.02
N THR A 30 15.74 10.45 -8.21
CA THR A 30 15.81 11.53 -7.20
C THR A 30 14.44 11.96 -6.66
N HIS A 31 13.34 11.71 -7.38
CA HIS A 31 11.98 12.15 -7.02
C HIS A 31 10.93 11.07 -7.33
N ALA A 32 10.34 10.45 -6.29
CA ALA A 32 9.04 9.79 -6.42
C ALA A 32 7.99 10.88 -6.42
N VAL A 33 7.11 10.83 -7.41
CA VAL A 33 5.95 11.71 -7.44
C VAL A 33 4.85 11.05 -6.63
N THR A 34 4.48 11.65 -5.50
CA THR A 34 3.26 11.28 -4.79
C THR A 34 2.12 12.08 -5.38
N ALA A 35 1.12 11.37 -5.87
CA ALA A 35 -0.10 11.95 -6.40
C ALA A 35 -1.30 11.36 -5.67
N SER A 36 -2.34 12.18 -5.49
CA SER A 36 -3.64 11.75 -5.01
C SER A 36 -4.66 12.09 -6.07
N ARG A 37 -5.63 11.19 -6.29
CA ARG A 37 -6.81 11.52 -7.13
C ARG A 37 -7.74 12.52 -6.43
N HIS A 38 -7.59 12.68 -5.12
CA HIS A 38 -8.48 13.47 -4.27
C HIS A 38 -8.01 14.92 -4.09
N PHE A 39 -6.74 15.22 -4.38
CA PHE A 39 -6.17 16.57 -4.28
C PHE A 39 -5.52 17.00 -5.59
N LYS A 40 -5.75 18.24 -6.02
CA LYS A 40 -5.01 18.83 -7.14
C LYS A 40 -3.56 19.10 -6.72
N GLY A 41 -2.63 18.46 -7.42
CA GLY A 41 -1.19 18.72 -7.31
C GLY A 41 -0.37 17.45 -7.08
N THR A 42 0.88 17.48 -7.55
CA THR A 42 1.87 16.45 -7.27
C THR A 42 2.91 17.02 -6.32
N LYS A 43 3.10 16.40 -5.15
CA LYS A 43 4.18 16.80 -4.23
C LYS A 43 5.32 15.79 -4.37
N PRO A 44 6.57 16.23 -4.61
CA PRO A 44 7.71 15.37 -4.42
C PRO A 44 7.77 15.00 -2.93
N SER A 45 7.50 13.74 -2.59
CA SER A 45 7.63 13.25 -1.23
C SER A 45 8.84 12.34 -1.16
N GLN A 46 9.83 12.76 -0.37
CA GLN A 46 11.04 11.98 -0.11
C GLN A 46 10.81 10.89 0.95
N GLY A 47 9.74 10.98 1.75
CA GLY A 47 9.52 10.13 2.91
C GLY A 47 8.27 9.27 2.90
N GLY A 48 7.35 9.47 1.94
CA GLY A 48 5.99 8.94 2.02
C GLY A 48 5.07 9.81 2.88
N ALA A 49 3.83 9.38 3.08
CA ALA A 49 2.85 10.06 3.92
C ALA A 49 2.79 9.41 5.32
N PHE A 50 2.63 10.23 6.35
CA PHE A 50 2.70 9.82 7.75
C PHE A 50 1.52 10.37 8.54
N SER A 51 1.20 9.72 9.65
CA SER A 51 0.31 10.26 10.67
C SER A 51 0.89 10.02 12.05
N ASP A 52 0.93 11.08 12.86
CA ASP A 52 1.36 11.01 14.27
C ASP A 52 0.23 10.52 15.20
N ASN A 53 -0.96 10.25 14.64
CA ASN A 53 -2.21 10.04 15.39
C ASN A 53 -2.92 8.74 15.02
N LEU A 54 -2.18 7.75 14.54
CA LEU A 54 -2.73 6.53 13.98
C LEU A 54 -2.64 5.37 14.96
N LEU A 55 -1.42 4.93 15.28
CA LEU A 55 -1.16 3.76 16.09
C LEU A 55 -0.30 4.11 17.31
N CYS A 56 -0.53 3.42 18.44
CA CYS A 56 0.44 3.38 19.53
C CYS A 56 1.57 2.42 19.18
N LEU A 57 2.67 2.46 19.94
CA LEU A 57 3.84 1.62 19.70
C LEU A 57 3.51 0.12 19.61
N LYS A 58 2.54 -0.37 20.40
CA LYS A 58 2.09 -1.77 20.38
C LYS A 58 1.52 -2.15 19.01
N HIS A 59 0.57 -1.37 18.50
CA HIS A 59 -0.09 -1.66 17.22
C HIS A 59 0.80 -1.35 16.02
N GLU A 60 1.70 -0.38 16.13
CA GLU A 60 2.72 -0.18 15.10
C GLU A 60 3.62 -1.44 14.98
N ARG A 61 4.10 -1.94 16.12
CA ARG A 61 4.94 -3.16 16.16
C ARG A 61 4.20 -4.40 15.64
N SER A 62 2.92 -4.57 15.95
CA SER A 62 2.14 -5.74 15.47
C SER A 62 2.03 -5.77 13.95
N THR A 63 2.11 -4.62 13.28
CA THR A 63 2.04 -4.52 11.82
C THR A 63 3.40 -4.62 11.10
N SER A 64 4.50 -4.56 11.84
CA SER A 64 5.86 -4.48 11.28
C SER A 64 6.26 -5.70 10.44
N ALA A 65 5.84 -6.90 10.82
CA ALA A 65 6.13 -8.12 10.07
C ALA A 65 5.45 -8.10 8.68
N THR A 66 4.21 -7.62 8.62
CA THR A 66 3.44 -7.44 7.39
C THR A 66 4.10 -6.43 6.46
N ASP A 67 4.50 -5.28 7.00
CA ASP A 67 5.21 -4.25 6.24
C ASP A 67 6.55 -4.78 5.70
N LYS A 68 7.33 -5.47 6.56
CA LYS A 68 8.62 -6.06 6.17
C LYS A 68 8.47 -7.05 5.03
N TYR A 69 7.50 -7.96 5.11
CA TYR A 69 7.23 -8.92 4.05
C TYR A 69 6.91 -8.25 2.72
N ALA A 70 6.08 -7.21 2.73
CA ALA A 70 5.71 -6.49 1.53
C ALA A 70 6.91 -5.79 0.89
N ILE A 71 7.77 -5.16 1.70
CA ILE A 71 9.01 -4.52 1.23
C ILE A 71 9.93 -5.56 0.59
N GLU A 72 10.16 -6.70 1.24
CA GLU A 72 11.00 -7.79 0.71
C GLU A 72 10.42 -8.38 -0.59
N PHE A 73 9.10 -8.53 -0.67
CA PHE A 73 8.45 -8.99 -1.90
C PHE A 73 8.67 -8.01 -3.05
N VAL A 74 8.48 -6.71 -2.83
CA VAL A 74 8.72 -5.69 -3.88
C VAL A 74 10.17 -5.65 -4.29
N ARG A 75 11.11 -5.77 -3.35
CA ARG A 75 12.54 -5.85 -3.67
C ARG A 75 12.84 -7.02 -4.61
N ARG A 76 12.33 -8.22 -4.32
CA ARG A 76 12.48 -9.38 -5.22
C ARG A 76 11.89 -9.13 -6.61
N VAL A 77 10.78 -8.40 -6.69
CA VAL A 77 10.16 -8.07 -7.98
C VAL A 77 11.05 -7.12 -8.78
N ILE A 78 11.62 -6.10 -8.13
CA ILE A 78 12.53 -5.15 -8.76
C ILE A 78 13.81 -5.84 -9.22
N GLU A 79 14.43 -6.66 -8.38
CA GLU A 79 15.61 -7.46 -8.71
C GLU A 79 15.32 -8.35 -9.93
N ALA A 80 14.22 -9.11 -9.90
CA ALA A 80 13.83 -9.98 -11.01
C ALA A 80 13.45 -9.22 -12.30
N TRP A 81 13.17 -7.90 -12.21
CA TRP A 81 12.91 -7.03 -13.33
C TRP A 81 14.20 -6.45 -13.94
N GLY A 82 15.16 -6.04 -13.10
CA GLY A 82 16.44 -5.47 -13.54
C GLY A 82 17.25 -6.42 -14.43
N ASP A 83 17.09 -7.72 -14.22
CA ASP A 83 17.76 -8.76 -15.00
C ASP A 83 17.11 -9.05 -16.37
N ARG A 84 15.99 -8.38 -16.73
CA ARG A 84 15.22 -8.72 -17.93
C ARG A 84 15.19 -7.58 -18.95
N LYS A 85 15.66 -7.89 -20.17
CA LYS A 85 15.68 -6.94 -21.30
C LYS A 85 14.39 -6.91 -22.12
N ASP A 86 13.51 -7.92 -22.03
CA ASP A 86 12.53 -8.14 -23.12
C ASP A 86 11.22 -8.87 -22.74
N GLN A 87 10.64 -8.61 -21.56
CA GLN A 87 9.36 -9.26 -21.20
C GLN A 87 8.27 -8.30 -20.74
N THR A 88 7.08 -8.47 -21.32
CA THR A 88 5.82 -7.79 -20.94
C THR A 88 5.23 -8.35 -19.64
N THR A 89 5.76 -9.45 -19.13
CA THR A 89 5.20 -10.16 -17.98
C THR A 89 6.31 -10.76 -17.13
N LEU A 90 6.22 -10.56 -15.82
CA LEU A 90 7.12 -11.11 -14.82
C LEU A 90 6.31 -11.99 -13.87
N VAL A 91 6.79 -13.19 -13.60
CA VAL A 91 6.25 -14.07 -12.57
C VAL A 91 7.19 -14.05 -11.37
N VAL A 92 6.66 -13.67 -10.21
CA VAL A 92 7.36 -13.72 -8.93
C VAL A 92 6.53 -14.54 -7.96
N ASP A 93 7.13 -15.58 -7.40
CA ASP A 93 6.44 -16.43 -6.45
C ASP A 93 6.15 -15.69 -5.14
N ASN A 94 4.90 -15.78 -4.70
CA ASN A 94 4.46 -15.23 -3.43
C ASN A 94 4.22 -16.37 -2.44
N ALA A 95 5.21 -16.62 -1.58
CA ALA A 95 5.13 -17.67 -0.57
C ALA A 95 4.11 -17.40 0.56
N GLN A 96 3.69 -16.15 0.75
CA GLN A 96 2.75 -15.76 1.82
C GLN A 96 1.67 -14.80 1.27
N PRO A 97 0.77 -15.29 0.40
CA PRO A 97 -0.25 -14.45 -0.22
C PRO A 97 -1.21 -13.82 0.78
N HIS A 98 -1.41 -14.45 1.94
CA HIS A 98 -2.21 -13.91 3.03
C HIS A 98 -1.55 -12.67 3.67
N VAL A 99 -0.22 -12.65 3.83
CA VAL A 99 0.47 -11.48 4.38
C VAL A 99 0.42 -10.30 3.42
N MET A 100 0.55 -10.55 2.11
CA MET A 100 0.37 -9.50 1.10
C MET A 100 -1.07 -8.94 1.11
N ARG A 101 -2.07 -9.78 1.40
CA ARG A 101 -3.45 -9.33 1.61
C ARG A 101 -3.58 -8.45 2.84
N SER A 102 -3.01 -8.86 3.97
CA SER A 102 -2.98 -8.06 5.18
C SER A 102 -2.27 -6.72 4.95
N PHE A 103 -1.20 -6.69 4.16
CA PHE A 103 -0.50 -5.45 3.81
C PHE A 103 -1.38 -4.48 3.01
N ALA A 104 -2.10 -4.98 2.00
CA ALA A 104 -3.02 -4.15 1.23
C ALA A 104 -4.13 -3.56 2.12
N LEU A 105 -4.74 -4.40 2.96
CA LEU A 105 -5.78 -3.97 3.92
C LEU A 105 -5.26 -2.98 4.94
N LEU A 106 -4.07 -3.21 5.48
CA LEU A 106 -3.40 -2.33 6.42
C LEU A 106 -3.16 -0.96 5.80
N THR A 107 -2.69 -0.90 4.56
CA THR A 107 -2.43 0.36 3.86
C THR A 107 -3.72 1.15 3.63
N ILE A 108 -4.80 0.48 3.22
CA ILE A 108 -6.14 1.09 3.07
C ILE A 108 -6.66 1.61 4.42
N TRP A 109 -6.57 0.78 5.45
CA TRP A 109 -7.01 1.14 6.81
C TRP A 109 -6.23 2.36 7.31
N ARG A 110 -4.91 2.38 7.15
CA ARG A 110 -4.06 3.52 7.52
C ARG A 110 -4.43 4.79 6.76
N GLU A 111 -4.74 4.70 5.46
CA GLU A 111 -5.16 5.87 4.66
C GLU A 111 -6.45 6.48 5.21
N ILE A 112 -7.47 5.65 5.43
CA ILE A 112 -8.79 6.07 5.93
C ILE A 112 -8.64 6.73 7.30
N HIS A 113 -7.90 6.10 8.21
CA HIS A 113 -7.75 6.56 9.59
C HIS A 113 -6.71 7.67 9.77
N SER A 114 -5.89 7.95 8.76
CA SER A 114 -4.99 9.10 8.76
C SER A 114 -5.74 10.43 8.62
N GLN A 115 -7.00 10.40 8.18
CA GLN A 115 -7.86 11.55 7.95
C GLN A 115 -7.31 12.55 6.91
N HIS A 116 -6.44 12.10 6.00
CA HIS A 116 -6.05 12.92 4.85
C HIS A 116 -7.24 13.20 3.93
N ASP A 117 -8.15 12.24 3.75
CA ASP A 117 -9.42 12.41 3.06
C ASP A 117 -10.56 11.85 3.93
N THR A 118 -11.44 12.73 4.41
CA THR A 118 -12.56 12.38 5.29
C THR A 118 -13.72 11.69 4.56
N ALA A 119 -13.72 11.67 3.22
CA ALA A 119 -14.72 10.97 2.42
C ALA A 119 -14.44 9.46 2.28
N LEU A 120 -13.24 9.02 2.67
CA LEU A 120 -12.84 7.62 2.62
C LEU A 120 -13.37 6.83 3.82
N SER A 121 -13.92 5.64 3.56
CA SER A 121 -14.47 4.75 4.59
C SER A 121 -14.49 3.31 4.12
N LEU A 122 -14.25 2.35 5.04
CA LEU A 122 -14.47 0.92 4.81
C LEU A 122 -15.96 0.54 4.86
N GLY A 123 -16.82 1.44 5.34
CA GLY A 123 -18.25 1.20 5.52
C GLY A 123 -18.50 -0.03 6.42
N PRO A 124 -19.32 -1.01 5.99
CA PRO A 124 -19.69 -2.17 6.81
C PRO A 124 -18.51 -3.11 7.08
N TYR A 125 -17.36 -2.91 6.43
CA TYR A 125 -16.19 -3.79 6.58
C TYR A 125 -15.22 -3.32 7.66
N GLU A 126 -15.43 -2.14 8.26
CA GLU A 126 -14.51 -1.53 9.23
C GLU A 126 -14.08 -2.50 10.33
N ASP A 127 -15.03 -3.08 11.05
CA ASP A 127 -14.75 -3.99 12.15
C ASP A 127 -14.05 -5.27 11.69
N SER A 128 -14.50 -5.85 10.57
CA SER A 128 -13.90 -7.08 10.02
C SER A 128 -12.44 -6.88 9.60
N VAL A 129 -12.10 -5.72 9.04
CA VAL A 129 -10.71 -5.38 8.68
C VAL A 129 -9.90 -5.13 9.94
N ARG A 130 -10.43 -4.37 10.90
CA ARG A 130 -9.76 -4.06 12.17
C ARG A 130 -9.42 -5.34 12.95
N HIS A 131 -10.38 -6.24 13.12
CA HIS A 131 -10.17 -7.51 13.83
C HIS A 131 -9.13 -8.38 13.10
N HIS A 132 -9.22 -8.49 11.78
CA HIS A 132 -8.21 -9.23 11.01
C HIS A 132 -6.79 -8.66 11.21
N LEU A 133 -6.64 -7.33 11.16
CA LEU A 133 -5.33 -6.68 11.23
C LEU A 133 -4.70 -6.68 12.63
N PHE A 134 -5.52 -6.61 13.69
CA PHE A 134 -5.02 -6.33 15.05
C PHE A 134 -5.41 -7.38 16.11
N GLU A 135 -6.38 -8.24 15.82
CA GLU A 135 -6.92 -9.23 16.76
C GLU A 135 -6.69 -10.68 16.28
N GLY A 136 -6.09 -10.85 15.10
CA GLY A 136 -5.70 -12.16 14.57
C GLY A 136 -6.83 -12.95 13.92
N ASP A 137 -7.95 -12.29 13.62
CA ASP A 137 -9.10 -12.91 12.98
C ASP A 137 -8.80 -13.38 11.54
N VAL A 138 -9.62 -14.32 11.06
CA VAL A 138 -9.47 -14.89 9.71
C VAL A 138 -9.58 -13.78 8.66
N ALA A 139 -8.58 -13.71 7.78
CA ALA A 139 -8.56 -12.75 6.69
C ALA A 139 -9.83 -12.88 5.84
N PRO A 140 -10.55 -11.77 5.56
CA PRO A 140 -11.65 -11.82 4.61
C PRO A 140 -11.17 -12.43 3.29
N ASN A 141 -11.98 -13.32 2.70
CA ASN A 141 -11.66 -13.95 1.42
C ASN A 141 -11.95 -13.03 0.23
N TRP A 142 -11.45 -11.80 0.29
CA TRP A 142 -11.60 -10.84 -0.78
C TRP A 142 -10.55 -11.08 -1.87
N ALA A 143 -10.98 -10.97 -3.11
CA ALA A 143 -10.08 -11.01 -4.25
C ALA A 143 -9.22 -9.75 -4.24
N ILE A 144 -7.90 -9.93 -4.20
CA ILE A 144 -6.96 -8.84 -4.46
C ILE A 144 -6.54 -8.98 -5.92
N VAL A 145 -6.85 -7.94 -6.69
CA VAL A 145 -6.35 -7.77 -8.04
C VAL A 145 -5.24 -6.73 -7.96
N ALA A 146 -4.05 -7.10 -8.39
CA ALA A 146 -2.95 -6.17 -8.48
C ALA A 146 -2.64 -5.87 -9.93
N GLN A 147 -2.41 -4.59 -10.21
CA GLN A 147 -2.14 -4.10 -11.55
C GLN A 147 -0.90 -3.22 -11.51
N ARG A 148 0.13 -3.61 -12.26
CA ARG A 148 1.23 -2.71 -12.59
C ARG A 148 0.70 -1.71 -13.61
N THR A 149 0.72 -0.44 -13.27
CA THR A 149 0.35 0.62 -14.22
C THR A 149 1.60 1.41 -14.56
N ASN A 150 2.05 1.33 -15.81
CA ASN A 150 3.18 2.10 -16.32
C ASN A 150 2.66 3.46 -16.81
N PHE A 151 2.97 4.52 -16.08
CA PHE A 151 2.59 5.86 -16.50
C PHE A 151 3.69 6.43 -17.38
N HIS A 152 3.31 6.99 -18.52
CA HIS A 152 4.21 7.69 -19.42
C HIS A 152 3.87 9.18 -19.40
N LEU A 153 4.85 10.01 -19.03
CA LEU A 153 4.71 11.45 -19.18
C LEU A 153 5.34 11.90 -20.51
N PRO A 154 4.63 12.68 -21.34
CA PRO A 154 5.20 13.25 -22.55
C PRO A 154 6.52 13.98 -22.26
N GLY A 155 7.58 13.64 -23.01
CA GLY A 155 8.91 14.23 -22.86
C GLY A 155 9.73 13.74 -21.66
N ARG A 156 9.17 12.92 -20.76
CA ARG A 156 9.88 12.38 -19.58
C ARG A 156 10.02 10.86 -19.58
N GLY A 157 9.28 10.16 -20.44
CA GLY A 157 9.28 8.71 -20.52
C GLY A 157 8.42 8.05 -19.44
N ALA A 158 8.70 6.78 -19.14
CA ALA A 158 8.04 6.05 -18.05
C ALA A 158 8.37 6.70 -16.69
N VAL A 159 7.36 6.81 -15.83
CA VAL A 159 7.50 7.41 -14.49
C VAL A 159 6.91 6.46 -13.47
N ASP A 160 7.68 6.19 -12.41
CA ASP A 160 7.20 5.50 -11.22
C ASP A 160 6.54 6.51 -10.28
N PHE A 161 5.34 6.17 -9.78
CA PHE A 161 4.55 7.01 -8.89
C PHE A 161 3.87 6.09 -7.88
N ASN A 162 3.76 6.56 -6.65
CA ASN A 162 2.94 5.92 -5.62
C ASN A 162 1.62 6.67 -5.54
N LEU A 163 0.52 6.00 -5.88
CA LEU A 163 -0.82 6.50 -5.59
C LEU A 163 -1.23 6.02 -4.20
N HIS A 164 -1.74 6.96 -3.42
CA HIS A 164 -2.51 6.64 -2.23
C HIS A 164 -3.66 5.68 -2.59
N PRO A 165 -4.07 4.78 -1.67
CA PRO A 165 -5.24 3.95 -1.89
C PRO A 165 -6.46 4.81 -2.23
N TYR A 166 -7.22 4.41 -3.24
CA TYR A 166 -8.45 5.11 -3.62
C TYR A 166 -9.57 4.15 -3.96
N ARG A 167 -10.81 4.61 -3.80
CA ARG A 167 -12.00 3.83 -4.20
C ARG A 167 -12.14 3.82 -5.71
N VAL A 168 -12.44 2.66 -6.26
CA VAL A 168 -12.66 2.47 -7.69
C VAL A 168 -13.90 1.59 -7.89
N ARG A 169 -14.57 1.76 -9.04
CA ARG A 169 -15.53 0.78 -9.53
C ARG A 169 -14.84 -0.03 -10.63
N PHE A 170 -14.73 -1.34 -10.44
CA PHE A 170 -14.10 -2.25 -11.40
C PHE A 170 -15.00 -3.47 -11.60
N ALA A 171 -15.31 -3.80 -12.86
CA ALA A 171 -16.21 -4.89 -13.24
C ALA A 171 -17.54 -4.90 -12.43
N ASP A 172 -18.21 -3.74 -12.37
CA ASP A 172 -19.44 -3.50 -11.61
C ASP A 172 -19.38 -3.73 -10.09
N ARG A 173 -18.19 -3.83 -9.52
CA ARG A 173 -17.99 -3.96 -8.08
C ARG A 173 -17.29 -2.71 -7.53
N ALA A 174 -17.72 -2.28 -6.35
CA ALA A 174 -16.96 -1.31 -5.57
C ALA A 174 -15.71 -2.01 -5.03
N GLY A 175 -14.55 -1.38 -5.23
CA GLY A 175 -13.27 -1.91 -4.79
C GLY A 175 -12.33 -0.80 -4.33
N TRP A 176 -11.20 -1.23 -3.80
CA TRP A 176 -10.08 -0.37 -3.47
C TRP A 176 -8.93 -0.68 -4.41
N MET A 177 -8.30 0.37 -4.95
CA MET A 177 -7.07 0.23 -5.71
C MET A 177 -5.91 0.75 -4.89
N LEU A 178 -4.95 -0.15 -4.63
CA LEU A 178 -3.65 0.19 -4.12
C LEU A 178 -2.65 0.06 -5.27
N THR A 179 -1.94 1.14 -5.59
CA THR A 179 -0.88 1.06 -6.60
C THR A 179 0.41 0.66 -5.90
N LEU A 180 0.84 -0.57 -6.16
CA LEU A 180 2.19 -1.01 -5.88
C LEU A 180 2.99 -0.75 -7.16
N ALA A 181 3.81 0.30 -7.19
CA ALA A 181 4.62 0.55 -8.37
C ALA A 181 5.52 -0.68 -8.65
N GLY A 182 5.50 -1.12 -9.91
CA GLY A 182 6.35 -2.23 -10.38
C GLY A 182 5.82 -3.66 -10.18
N VAL A 183 4.69 -3.90 -9.48
CA VAL A 183 4.33 -5.28 -9.07
C VAL A 183 2.86 -5.65 -9.29
N ALA A 184 2.62 -6.85 -9.80
CA ALA A 184 1.29 -7.48 -9.86
C ALA A 184 1.34 -8.93 -9.32
N PRO A 185 0.89 -9.23 -8.09
CA PRO A 185 0.63 -10.61 -7.66
C PRO A 185 -0.52 -11.26 -8.43
N PHE A 186 -0.26 -12.48 -8.92
CA PHE A 186 -1.29 -13.39 -9.44
C PHE A 186 -1.30 -14.68 -8.61
N ARG A 187 -2.48 -15.29 -8.45
CA ARG A 187 -2.62 -16.65 -7.93
C ARG A 187 -2.58 -17.60 -9.13
N ARG A 188 -1.68 -18.60 -9.12
CA ARG A 188 -1.80 -19.72 -10.08
C ARG A 188 -3.11 -20.46 -9.78
N LEU A 189 -3.94 -20.63 -10.81
CA LEU A 189 -5.07 -21.55 -10.81
C LEU A 189 -4.56 -22.99 -10.85
#